data_AF-A0A2A4NSZ6-F1
#
_entry.id   AF-A0A2A4NSZ6-F1
#
_cell.length_a   1.000
_cell.length_b   1.000
_cell.length_c   1.000
_cell.angle_alpha   90.00
_cell.angle_beta   90.00
_cell.angle_gamma   90.00
#
_symmetry.space_group_name_H-M   'P 1'
#
loop_
_entity.id
_entity.type
_entity.pdbx_description
1 polymer ?
#
loop_
_entity_poly.entity_id
_entity_poly.type
_entity_poly.pdbx_seq_one_letter_code
_entity_poly.pdbx_strand_id
1 'polypeptide(L)'
;MTKKKVLILGFSVTAEGPGFVESAHQKLGENAGFLLSKVGIGGVHPQHLKFLIEGLLQDIRPDFVVFEISTSAFRMFHKEPALHQEALDWILYRCQQHGIGAAFLDLPRNDVNSETDWVTAMHRQICQEHGIPHHPVPQREKLLKDVVHPTPAGCIYYADHLLELLRDLDLSAQIVGSFPVKTEFGACDCVTETTKADMTHMRGGYVIDMAAITPERPLTLPLRSDMAVVGLLFLMGPLTGKMRVQVANASANVFGYDEFCYYERVSIQIFPALRGDSVTILQLPEVPDTVLKKGDKELGPRLGHVGKILYERPLIHT
;
A
#
# COMPACT_ATOMS: atom_id res chain seq x y z
N MET A 1 10.83 -29.74 8.08
CA MET A 1 10.25 -29.06 6.89
C MET A 1 10.30 -27.57 7.15
N THR A 2 10.69 -26.76 6.18
CA THR A 2 10.65 -25.29 6.31
C THR A 2 9.20 -24.85 6.37
N LYS A 3 8.83 -24.05 7.39
CA LYS A 3 7.48 -23.51 7.52
C LYS A 3 7.20 -22.55 6.36
N LYS A 4 6.01 -22.68 5.76
CA LYS A 4 5.54 -21.75 4.72
C LYS A 4 5.36 -20.35 5.31
N LYS A 5 5.70 -19.30 4.56
CA LYS A 5 5.49 -17.90 4.95
C LYS A 5 4.21 -17.36 4.35
N VAL A 6 3.31 -16.89 5.21
CA VAL A 6 2.08 -16.22 4.80
C VAL A 6 2.16 -14.75 5.18
N LEU A 7 1.99 -13.88 4.19
CA LEU A 7 1.95 -12.43 4.36
C LEU A 7 0.51 -11.96 4.38
N ILE A 8 0.10 -11.27 5.45
CA ILE A 8 -1.14 -10.51 5.49
C ILE A 8 -0.83 -9.10 5.00
N LEU A 9 -1.32 -8.75 3.81
CA LEU A 9 -1.04 -7.47 3.16
C LEU A 9 -2.32 -6.64 3.08
N GLY A 10 -2.30 -5.49 3.73
CA GLY A 10 -3.46 -4.60 3.76
C GLY A 10 -3.11 -3.15 4.05
N PHE A 11 -4.10 -2.40 4.55
CA PHE A 11 -3.95 -0.96 4.80
C PHE A 11 -3.96 -0.63 6.29
N SER A 12 -4.73 0.38 6.71
CA SER A 12 -4.70 0.88 8.08
C SER A 12 -5.19 -0.13 9.11
N VAL A 13 -6.16 -0.99 8.77
CA VAL A 13 -6.67 -2.04 9.66
C VAL A 13 -5.58 -3.10 9.90
N THR A 14 -4.93 -3.57 8.85
CA THR A 14 -3.76 -4.47 8.97
C THR A 14 -2.58 -3.82 9.71
N ALA A 15 -2.40 -2.51 9.58
CA ALA A 15 -1.32 -1.76 10.23
C ALA A 15 -1.50 -1.57 11.75
N GLU A 16 -2.71 -1.75 12.30
CA GLU A 16 -2.97 -1.54 13.72
C GLU A 16 -2.17 -2.51 14.60
N GLY A 17 -1.67 -2.02 15.73
CA GLY A 17 -0.88 -2.81 16.68
C GLY A 17 -1.25 -2.44 18.12
N PRO A 18 -1.66 -3.40 18.96
CA PRO A 18 -1.99 -4.79 18.63
C PRO A 18 -3.25 -4.90 17.74
N GLY A 19 -3.20 -5.71 16.67
CA GLY A 19 -4.28 -5.87 15.70
C GLY A 19 -4.77 -7.32 15.56
N PHE A 20 -5.57 -7.57 14.52
CA PHE A 20 -6.14 -8.90 14.27
C PHE A 20 -5.09 -9.94 13.85
N VAL A 21 -4.01 -9.52 13.18
CA VAL A 21 -2.93 -10.43 12.78
C VAL A 21 -2.13 -10.89 14.01
N GLU A 22 -1.83 -10.00 14.95
CA GLU A 22 -1.20 -10.38 16.23
C GLU A 22 -2.11 -11.32 17.03
N SER A 23 -3.42 -11.03 17.04
CA SER A 23 -4.41 -11.89 17.70
C SER A 23 -4.47 -13.29 17.05
N ALA A 24 -4.36 -13.38 15.72
CA ALA A 24 -4.29 -14.66 15.01
C ALA A 24 -2.99 -15.40 15.32
N HIS A 25 -1.87 -14.69 15.34
CA HIS A 25 -0.56 -15.26 15.68
C HIS A 25 -0.54 -15.88 17.08
N GLN A 26 -1.11 -15.19 18.08
CA GLN A 26 -1.25 -15.70 19.44
C GLN A 26 -2.07 -17.00 19.52
N LYS A 27 -3.16 -17.08 18.73
CA LYS A 27 -4.04 -18.26 18.69
C LYS A 27 -3.41 -19.44 17.94
N LEU A 28 -2.62 -19.18 16.91
CA LEU A 28 -2.02 -20.19 16.04
C LEU A 28 -1.00 -21.07 16.80
N GLY A 29 -0.28 -20.48 17.76
CA GLY A 29 0.74 -21.16 18.56
C GLY A 29 2.00 -21.55 17.78
N GLU A 30 3.01 -22.08 18.48
CA GLU A 30 4.34 -22.35 17.91
C GLU A 30 4.38 -23.54 16.94
N ASN A 31 3.39 -24.45 17.01
CA ASN A 31 3.36 -25.69 16.24
C ASN A 31 2.70 -25.54 14.86
N ALA A 32 2.36 -24.32 14.45
CA ALA A 32 1.78 -24.07 13.15
C ALA A 32 2.69 -24.49 12.00
N GLY A 33 2.11 -25.08 10.95
CA GLY A 33 2.80 -25.43 9.71
C GLY A 33 3.30 -24.23 8.88
N PHE A 34 2.96 -23.01 9.29
CA PHE A 34 3.30 -21.77 8.61
C PHE A 34 3.70 -20.65 9.59
N LEU A 35 4.30 -19.59 9.05
CA LEU A 35 4.65 -18.35 9.73
C LEU A 35 3.76 -17.23 9.22
N LEU A 36 3.16 -16.46 10.12
CA LEU A 36 2.40 -15.26 9.79
C LEU A 36 3.27 -14.02 9.89
N SER A 37 3.25 -13.21 8.84
CA SER A 37 3.83 -11.87 8.79
C SER A 37 2.77 -10.88 8.32
N LYS A 38 2.96 -9.59 8.56
CA LYS A 38 2.03 -8.57 8.08
C LYS A 38 2.75 -7.35 7.52
N VAL A 39 2.12 -6.74 6.53
CA VAL A 39 2.42 -5.39 6.06
C VAL A 39 1.10 -4.63 5.92
N GLY A 40 0.94 -3.61 6.76
CA GLY A 40 -0.17 -2.67 6.68
C GLY A 40 0.34 -1.29 6.30
N ILE A 41 -0.17 -0.73 5.19
CA ILE A 41 0.23 0.59 4.71
C ILE A 41 -0.97 1.54 4.80
N GLY A 42 -1.03 2.33 5.89
CA GLY A 42 -2.11 3.30 6.07
C GLY A 42 -2.09 4.43 5.02
N GLY A 43 -3.26 4.93 4.63
CA GLY A 43 -3.37 6.01 3.64
C GLY A 43 -3.13 5.57 2.18
N VAL A 44 -3.02 4.27 1.95
CA VAL A 44 -2.80 3.67 0.63
C VAL A 44 -4.08 2.99 0.14
N HIS A 45 -4.21 2.90 -1.17
CA HIS A 45 -5.31 2.26 -1.88
C HIS A 45 -4.75 1.21 -2.85
N PRO A 46 -5.58 0.30 -3.38
CA PRO A 46 -5.14 -0.70 -4.35
C PRO A 46 -4.37 -0.10 -5.55
N GLN A 47 -4.84 1.04 -6.06
CA GLN A 47 -4.16 1.81 -7.13
C GLN A 47 -2.73 2.28 -6.78
N HIS A 48 -2.41 2.39 -5.49
CA HIS A 48 -1.07 2.72 -5.01
C HIS A 48 -0.27 1.42 -4.78
N LEU A 49 -0.92 0.38 -4.26
CA LEU A 49 -0.28 -0.91 -3.97
C LEU A 49 0.31 -1.56 -5.23
N LYS A 50 -0.29 -1.36 -6.40
CA LYS A 50 0.24 -1.86 -7.68
C LYS A 50 1.70 -1.43 -7.95
N PHE A 51 2.13 -0.27 -7.45
CA PHE A 51 3.51 0.19 -7.59
C PHE A 51 4.47 -0.41 -6.55
N LEU A 52 3.95 -0.84 -5.40
CA LEU A 52 4.75 -1.32 -4.27
C LEU A 52 4.86 -2.83 -4.18
N ILE A 53 3.89 -3.55 -4.78
CA ILE A 53 3.75 -5.00 -4.62
C ILE A 53 5.05 -5.75 -4.97
N GLU A 54 5.74 -5.35 -6.03
CA GLU A 54 6.96 -6.04 -6.45
C GLU A 54 8.05 -6.03 -5.39
N GLY A 55 8.35 -4.84 -4.83
CA GLY A 55 9.35 -4.72 -3.77
C GLY A 55 8.95 -5.53 -2.53
N LEU A 56 7.67 -5.47 -2.15
CA LEU A 56 7.15 -6.24 -1.00
C LEU A 56 7.34 -7.75 -1.18
N LEU A 57 7.04 -8.28 -2.37
CA LEU A 57 7.20 -9.72 -2.66
C LEU A 57 8.69 -10.11 -2.65
N GLN A 58 9.58 -9.28 -3.20
CA GLN A 58 11.02 -9.54 -3.24
C GLN A 58 11.69 -9.50 -1.85
N ASP A 59 11.28 -8.56 -1.01
CA ASP A 59 11.86 -8.34 0.32
C ASP A 59 11.39 -9.40 1.31
N ILE A 60 10.08 -9.67 1.35
CA ILE A 60 9.48 -10.57 2.34
C ILE A 60 9.63 -12.03 1.91
N ARG A 61 9.58 -12.28 0.59
CA ARG A 61 9.56 -13.60 -0.05
C ARG A 61 8.50 -14.51 0.58
N PRO A 62 7.22 -14.12 0.57
CA PRO A 62 6.17 -14.98 1.08
C PRO A 62 5.94 -16.15 0.12
N ASP A 63 5.48 -17.28 0.64
CA ASP A 63 4.94 -18.38 -0.18
C ASP A 63 3.49 -18.09 -0.59
N PHE A 64 2.79 -17.29 0.22
CA PHE A 64 1.38 -16.99 0.07
C PHE A 64 1.04 -15.57 0.60
N VAL A 65 0.10 -14.88 -0.06
CA VAL A 65 -0.38 -13.57 0.38
C VAL A 65 -1.89 -13.61 0.64
N VAL A 66 -2.32 -13.10 1.79
CA VAL A 66 -3.72 -12.81 2.07
C VAL A 66 -3.92 -11.30 1.97
N PHE A 67 -4.71 -10.87 0.99
CA PHE A 67 -5.02 -9.47 0.77
C PHE A 67 -6.20 -9.03 1.65
N GLU A 68 -5.96 -8.04 2.50
CA GLU A 68 -6.95 -7.27 3.25
C GLU A 68 -7.01 -5.87 2.66
N ILE A 69 -7.66 -5.72 1.51
CA ILE A 69 -7.69 -4.46 0.77
C ILE A 69 -9.10 -3.88 0.59
N SER A 70 -10.12 -4.55 1.14
CA SER A 70 -11.51 -4.09 1.14
C SER A 70 -11.74 -2.91 2.08
N THR A 71 -10.96 -2.74 3.15
CA THR A 71 -11.22 -1.64 4.11
C THR A 71 -10.84 -0.26 3.57
N SER A 72 -10.22 -0.21 2.39
CA SER A 72 -9.87 1.04 1.71
C SER A 72 -11.07 1.95 1.46
N ALA A 73 -10.91 3.24 1.77
CA ALA A 73 -11.86 4.29 1.43
C ALA A 73 -11.89 4.64 -0.08
N PHE A 74 -11.14 3.92 -0.92
CA PHE A 74 -11.08 4.09 -2.37
C PHE A 74 -12.46 4.26 -3.02
N ARG A 75 -13.43 3.44 -2.60
CA ARG A 75 -14.85 3.49 -3.00
C ARG A 75 -15.52 4.87 -2.88
N MET A 76 -15.04 5.75 -1.99
CA MET A 76 -15.57 7.10 -1.80
C MET A 76 -14.84 8.15 -2.64
N PHE A 77 -13.54 7.97 -2.88
CA PHE A 77 -12.68 8.96 -3.54
C PHE A 77 -12.55 8.74 -5.05
N HIS A 78 -12.65 7.49 -5.50
CA HIS A 78 -12.45 7.09 -6.88
C HIS A 78 -13.64 6.24 -7.33
N LYS A 79 -14.47 6.81 -8.20
CA LYS A 79 -15.66 6.15 -8.75
C LYS A 79 -15.38 5.41 -10.04
N GLU A 80 -14.13 5.02 -10.27
CA GLU A 80 -13.70 4.35 -11.50
C GLU A 80 -13.31 2.90 -11.18
N PRO A 81 -14.26 1.95 -11.25
CA PRO A 81 -13.98 0.52 -11.06
C PRO A 81 -12.84 0.00 -11.93
N ALA A 82 -12.64 0.57 -13.12
CA ALA A 82 -11.56 0.19 -14.03
C ALA A 82 -10.16 0.37 -13.43
N LEU A 83 -9.94 1.42 -12.63
CA LEU A 83 -8.65 1.63 -11.96
C LEU A 83 -8.40 0.60 -10.85
N HIS A 84 -9.47 0.17 -10.16
CA HIS A 84 -9.36 -0.90 -9.17
C HIS A 84 -9.07 -2.24 -9.85
N GLN A 85 -9.79 -2.56 -10.94
CA GLN A 85 -9.55 -3.76 -11.73
C GLN A 85 -8.10 -3.81 -12.25
N GLU A 86 -7.61 -2.73 -12.86
CA GLU A 86 -6.22 -2.67 -13.35
C GLU A 86 -5.21 -2.93 -12.22
N ALA A 87 -5.44 -2.37 -11.04
CA ALA A 87 -4.58 -2.58 -9.89
C ALA A 87 -4.61 -4.05 -9.43
N LEU A 88 -5.79 -4.68 -9.37
CA LEU A 88 -5.91 -6.09 -9.01
C LEU A 88 -5.24 -7.00 -10.04
N ASP A 89 -5.48 -6.77 -11.34
CA ASP A 89 -4.86 -7.53 -12.42
C ASP A 89 -3.34 -7.49 -12.33
N TRP A 90 -2.77 -6.29 -12.08
CA TRP A 90 -1.33 -6.15 -11.92
C TRP A 90 -0.80 -6.84 -10.66
N ILE A 91 -1.46 -6.67 -9.52
CA ILE A 91 -1.05 -7.27 -8.24
C ILE A 91 -1.03 -8.80 -8.36
N LEU A 92 -2.10 -9.39 -8.90
CA LEU A 92 -2.21 -10.84 -9.06
C LEU A 92 -1.26 -11.37 -10.13
N TYR A 93 -1.05 -10.61 -11.22
CA TYR A 93 -0.02 -10.92 -12.20
C TYR A 93 1.38 -11.01 -11.54
N ARG A 94 1.75 -10.07 -10.66
CA ARG A 94 3.03 -10.14 -9.94
C ARG A 94 3.11 -11.34 -9.01
N CYS A 95 2.07 -11.64 -8.23
CA CYS A 95 2.03 -12.85 -7.42
C CYS A 95 2.22 -14.12 -8.27
N GLN A 96 1.55 -14.21 -9.42
CA GLN A 96 1.69 -15.31 -10.36
C GLN A 96 3.12 -15.44 -10.90
N GLN A 97 3.76 -14.35 -11.32
CA GLN A 97 5.13 -14.36 -11.85
C GLN A 97 6.16 -14.83 -10.82
N HIS A 98 5.92 -14.58 -9.53
CA HIS A 98 6.76 -15.07 -8.43
C HIS A 98 6.37 -16.47 -7.92
N GLY A 99 5.35 -17.10 -8.50
CA GLY A 99 4.85 -18.40 -8.04
C GLY A 99 4.23 -18.37 -6.65
N ILE A 100 3.67 -17.22 -6.25
CA ILE A 100 3.10 -16.94 -4.93
C ILE A 100 1.58 -17.13 -4.99
N GLY A 101 1.04 -17.91 -4.05
CA GLY A 101 -0.41 -18.08 -3.91
C GLY A 101 -1.08 -16.83 -3.32
N ALA A 102 -2.38 -16.65 -3.58
CA ALA A 102 -3.15 -15.52 -3.09
C ALA A 102 -4.47 -15.98 -2.46
N ALA A 103 -4.98 -15.17 -1.53
CA ALA A 103 -6.36 -15.21 -1.05
C ALA A 103 -6.82 -13.80 -0.68
N PHE A 104 -8.12 -13.60 -0.57
CA PHE A 104 -8.73 -12.33 -0.16
C PHE A 104 -9.50 -12.50 1.15
N LEU A 105 -9.22 -11.62 2.11
CA LEU A 105 -9.96 -11.49 3.35
C LEU A 105 -10.67 -10.12 3.34
N ASP A 106 -11.95 -10.11 3.02
CA ASP A 106 -12.71 -8.87 2.95
C ASP A 106 -13.30 -8.54 4.33
N LEU A 107 -12.67 -7.62 5.04
CA LEU A 107 -13.18 -7.12 6.32
C LEU A 107 -14.31 -6.10 6.09
N PRO A 108 -15.32 -6.05 6.99
CA PRO A 108 -16.49 -5.20 6.82
C PRO A 108 -16.20 -3.73 7.17
N ARG A 109 -17.08 -2.84 6.70
CA ARG A 109 -17.12 -1.42 7.06
C ARG A 109 -18.54 -1.05 7.50
N ASN A 110 -18.68 -0.08 8.39
CA ASN A 110 -20.00 0.37 8.87
C ASN A 110 -20.78 1.21 7.84
N ASP A 111 -20.11 1.79 6.86
CA ASP A 111 -20.68 2.66 5.84
C ASP A 111 -20.97 1.94 4.50
N VAL A 112 -20.82 0.62 4.44
CA VAL A 112 -20.92 -0.17 3.22
C VAL A 112 -21.77 -1.42 3.48
N ASN A 113 -22.77 -1.64 2.64
CA ASN A 113 -23.44 -2.95 2.56
C ASN A 113 -22.64 -3.87 1.62
N SER A 114 -21.97 -4.87 2.19
CA SER A 114 -21.10 -5.81 1.46
C SER A 114 -21.83 -6.65 0.41
N GLU A 115 -23.14 -6.84 0.54
CA GLU A 115 -23.93 -7.59 -0.45
C GLU A 115 -24.08 -6.83 -1.77
N THR A 116 -24.11 -5.51 -1.69
CA THR A 116 -24.29 -4.60 -2.84
C THR A 116 -23.03 -3.82 -3.20
N ASP A 117 -21.94 -4.03 -2.46
CA ASP A 117 -20.69 -3.29 -2.61
C ASP A 117 -19.92 -3.74 -3.85
N TRP A 118 -19.61 -2.77 -4.73
CA TRP A 118 -18.95 -3.06 -5.99
C TRP A 118 -17.51 -3.57 -5.81
N VAL A 119 -16.79 -3.17 -4.74
CA VAL A 119 -15.43 -3.66 -4.46
C VAL A 119 -15.49 -5.13 -4.07
N THR A 120 -16.38 -5.49 -3.15
CA THR A 120 -16.59 -6.87 -2.68
C THR A 120 -17.05 -7.76 -3.84
N ALA A 121 -17.95 -7.25 -4.70
CA ALA A 121 -18.39 -7.96 -5.90
C ALA A 121 -17.23 -8.21 -6.87
N MET A 122 -16.36 -7.22 -7.10
CA MET A 122 -15.18 -7.37 -7.96
C MET A 122 -14.17 -8.37 -7.38
N HIS A 123 -13.92 -8.32 -6.06
CA HIS A 123 -13.05 -9.31 -5.40
C HIS A 123 -13.62 -10.73 -5.55
N ARG A 124 -14.93 -10.92 -5.36
CA ARG A 124 -15.58 -12.20 -5.58
C ARG A 124 -15.43 -12.68 -7.01
N GLN A 125 -15.66 -11.80 -7.98
CA GLN A 125 -15.58 -12.13 -9.41
C GLN A 125 -14.16 -12.57 -9.79
N ILE A 126 -13.14 -11.76 -9.49
CA ILE A 126 -11.75 -12.09 -9.85
C ILE A 126 -11.28 -13.36 -9.12
N CYS A 127 -11.72 -13.55 -7.87
CA CYS A 127 -11.39 -14.75 -7.11
C CYS A 127 -12.00 -16.01 -7.75
N GLN A 128 -13.26 -15.93 -8.17
CA GLN A 128 -13.94 -17.03 -8.86
C GLN A 128 -13.30 -17.33 -10.22
N GLU A 129 -12.95 -16.31 -11.00
CA GLU A 129 -12.33 -16.45 -12.34
C GLU A 129 -10.96 -17.13 -12.27
N HIS A 130 -10.19 -16.87 -11.21
CA HIS A 130 -8.82 -17.36 -11.06
C HIS A 130 -8.64 -18.49 -10.03
N GLY A 131 -9.73 -18.99 -9.45
CA GLY A 131 -9.68 -20.03 -8.41
C GLY A 131 -8.95 -19.59 -7.12
N ILE A 132 -8.98 -18.29 -6.82
CA ILE A 132 -8.36 -17.70 -5.64
C ILE A 132 -9.34 -17.78 -4.46
N PRO A 133 -8.95 -18.29 -3.27
CA PRO A 133 -9.83 -18.30 -2.11
C PRO A 133 -10.26 -16.90 -1.67
N HIS A 134 -11.56 -16.74 -1.41
CA HIS A 134 -12.17 -15.48 -0.97
C HIS A 134 -13.00 -15.70 0.28
N HIS A 135 -12.73 -14.91 1.32
CA HIS A 135 -13.40 -14.98 2.61
C HIS A 135 -13.97 -13.62 3.01
N PRO A 136 -15.24 -13.33 2.68
CA PRO A 136 -15.92 -12.13 3.18
C PRO A 136 -16.31 -12.29 4.64
N VAL A 137 -15.84 -11.39 5.50
CA VAL A 137 -16.14 -11.43 6.93
C VAL A 137 -17.51 -10.77 7.20
N PRO A 138 -18.45 -11.47 7.87
CA PRO A 138 -19.75 -10.90 8.21
C PRO A 138 -19.64 -9.65 9.08
N GLN A 139 -20.44 -8.63 8.76
CA GLN A 139 -20.54 -7.44 9.61
C GLN A 139 -21.29 -7.77 10.91
N ARG A 140 -20.80 -7.25 12.03
CA ARG A 140 -21.46 -7.32 13.34
C ARG A 140 -21.39 -5.99 14.06
N GLU A 141 -22.42 -5.68 14.83
CA GLU A 141 -22.47 -4.46 15.63
C GLU A 141 -21.34 -4.40 16.67
N LYS A 142 -20.87 -3.18 16.96
CA LYS A 142 -19.91 -2.88 18.04
C LYS A 142 -18.51 -3.51 17.88
N LEU A 143 -18.21 -4.10 16.71
CA LEU A 143 -16.87 -4.60 16.41
C LEU A 143 -15.93 -3.55 15.83
N LEU A 144 -16.45 -2.39 15.42
CA LEU A 144 -15.68 -1.28 14.86
C LEU A 144 -15.77 -0.06 15.78
N LYS A 145 -14.64 0.63 16.02
CA LYS A 145 -14.58 1.88 16.83
C LYS A 145 -14.91 3.11 15.99
N ASP A 146 -14.71 3.02 14.69
CA ASP A 146 -15.10 4.02 13.71
C ASP A 146 -15.75 3.33 12.49
N VAL A 147 -15.56 3.86 11.29
CA VAL A 147 -16.12 3.31 10.06
C VAL A 147 -15.48 1.97 9.69
N VAL A 148 -14.20 1.74 9.98
CA VAL A 148 -13.44 0.56 9.50
C VAL A 148 -12.52 -0.09 10.53
N HIS A 149 -12.03 0.65 11.52
CA HIS A 149 -11.02 0.14 12.42
C HIS A 149 -11.66 -0.67 13.55
N PRO A 150 -11.14 -1.87 13.85
CA PRO A 150 -11.73 -2.76 14.85
C PRO A 150 -11.58 -2.24 16.28
N THR A 151 -12.53 -2.64 17.13
CA THR A 151 -12.35 -2.68 18.60
C THR A 151 -11.49 -3.90 18.98
N PRO A 152 -11.03 -4.04 20.24
CA PRO A 152 -10.35 -5.26 20.67
C PRO A 152 -11.15 -6.55 20.42
N ALA A 153 -12.48 -6.50 20.60
CA ALA A 153 -13.36 -7.61 20.27
C ALA A 153 -13.43 -7.87 18.75
N GLY A 154 -13.42 -6.81 17.94
CA GLY A 154 -13.31 -6.89 16.48
C GLY A 154 -12.01 -7.54 16.03
N CYS A 155 -10.87 -7.20 16.66
CA CYS A 155 -9.58 -7.83 16.35
C CYS A 155 -9.60 -9.34 16.60
N ILE A 156 -10.19 -9.80 17.71
CA ILE A 156 -10.33 -11.22 18.02
C ILE A 156 -11.21 -11.92 16.98
N TYR A 157 -12.33 -11.28 16.61
CA TYR A 157 -13.27 -11.80 15.62
C TYR A 157 -12.65 -11.93 14.22
N TYR A 158 -11.93 -10.89 13.77
CA TYR A 158 -11.23 -10.93 12.47
C TYR A 158 -10.06 -11.91 12.47
N ALA A 159 -9.39 -12.11 13.61
CA ALA A 159 -8.38 -13.13 13.76
C ALA A 159 -8.95 -14.56 13.56
N ASP A 160 -10.14 -14.83 14.10
CA ASP A 160 -10.79 -16.13 13.91
C ASP A 160 -11.09 -16.40 12.44
N HIS A 161 -11.63 -15.41 11.71
CA HIS A 161 -11.89 -15.54 10.29
C HIS A 161 -10.62 -15.64 9.43
N LEU A 162 -9.55 -14.95 9.79
CA LEU A 162 -8.25 -15.16 9.16
C LEU A 162 -7.79 -16.62 9.34
N LEU A 163 -7.90 -17.17 10.55
CA LEU A 163 -7.51 -18.56 10.83
C LEU A 163 -8.44 -19.59 10.20
N GLU A 164 -9.71 -19.27 10.00
CA GLU A 164 -10.65 -20.07 9.19
C GLU A 164 -10.16 -20.15 7.75
N LEU A 165 -9.95 -18.99 7.10
CA LEU A 165 -9.42 -18.94 5.74
C LEU A 165 -8.13 -19.76 5.62
N LEU A 166 -7.15 -19.52 6.49
CA LEU A 166 -5.84 -20.20 6.44
C LEU A 166 -5.91 -21.72 6.63
N ARG A 167 -6.92 -22.25 7.32
CA ARG A 167 -7.11 -23.70 7.50
C ARG A 167 -7.53 -24.38 6.21
N ASP A 168 -8.26 -23.68 5.36
CA ASP A 168 -8.81 -24.20 4.11
C ASP A 168 -7.88 -23.94 2.91
N LEU A 169 -6.77 -23.21 3.10
CA LEU A 169 -5.81 -22.94 2.04
C LEU A 169 -4.89 -24.12 1.75
N ASP A 170 -4.75 -24.44 0.46
CA ASP A 170 -3.57 -25.13 -0.04
C ASP A 170 -2.43 -24.11 -0.22
N LEU A 171 -1.50 -24.07 0.74
CA LEU A 171 -0.33 -23.17 0.71
C LEU A 171 0.71 -23.55 -0.37
N SER A 172 0.46 -24.58 -1.17
CA SER A 172 1.22 -24.90 -2.38
C SER A 172 0.53 -24.45 -3.67
N ALA A 173 -0.73 -24.04 -3.60
CA ALA A 173 -1.48 -23.56 -4.75
C ALA A 173 -0.87 -22.26 -5.30
N GLN A 174 -0.74 -22.22 -6.62
CA GLN A 174 -0.31 -21.03 -7.36
C GLN A 174 -1.51 -20.41 -8.06
N ILE A 175 -1.42 -19.10 -8.32
CA ILE A 175 -2.42 -18.40 -9.13
C ILE A 175 -2.35 -18.92 -10.57
N VAL A 176 -3.49 -19.31 -11.12
CA VAL A 176 -3.63 -19.78 -12.50
C VAL A 176 -4.50 -18.80 -13.30
N GLY A 177 -4.21 -18.67 -14.59
CA GLY A 177 -4.96 -17.82 -15.52
C GLY A 177 -4.07 -16.79 -16.22
N SER A 178 -4.72 -15.90 -16.97
CA SER A 178 -4.07 -14.81 -17.68
C SER A 178 -4.63 -13.47 -17.22
N PHE A 179 -3.74 -12.53 -16.90
CA PHE A 179 -4.12 -11.16 -16.56
C PHE A 179 -3.85 -10.23 -17.75
N PRO A 180 -4.76 -9.32 -18.12
CA PRO A 180 -4.64 -8.45 -19.29
C PRO A 180 -3.69 -7.27 -19.06
N VAL A 181 -2.48 -7.52 -18.54
CA VAL A 181 -1.50 -6.49 -18.19
C VAL A 181 -0.71 -6.02 -19.42
N LYS A 182 -0.73 -4.71 -19.69
CA LYS A 182 0.03 -4.07 -20.79
C LYS A 182 1.07 -3.08 -20.31
N THR A 183 0.95 -2.67 -19.05
CA THR A 183 1.78 -1.66 -18.42
C THR A 183 2.43 -2.30 -17.21
N GLU A 184 3.74 -2.12 -17.07
CA GLU A 184 4.45 -2.41 -15.85
C GLU A 184 4.37 -1.22 -14.91
N PHE A 185 3.94 -1.48 -13.67
CA PHE A 185 3.95 -0.51 -12.59
C PHE A 185 5.01 -0.90 -11.57
N GLY A 186 5.82 0.06 -11.15
CA GLY A 186 6.84 -0.19 -10.15
C GLY A 186 7.26 1.07 -9.43
N ALA A 187 8.26 0.91 -8.56
CA ALA A 187 8.81 1.99 -7.78
C ALA A 187 10.34 1.89 -7.74
N CYS A 188 11.02 3.04 -7.83
CA CYS A 188 12.45 3.16 -7.64
C CYS A 188 12.73 3.81 -6.28
N ASP A 189 13.70 3.28 -5.54
CA ASP A 189 14.13 3.89 -4.28
C ASP A 189 14.80 5.25 -4.51
N CYS A 190 14.45 6.21 -3.68
CA CYS A 190 15.09 7.53 -3.66
C CYS A 190 16.42 7.51 -2.90
N VAL A 191 16.56 6.58 -1.96
CA VAL A 191 17.79 6.29 -1.25
C VAL A 191 18.62 5.35 -2.12
N THR A 192 19.85 5.75 -2.41
CA THR A 192 20.80 5.04 -3.27
C THR A 192 22.17 5.03 -2.62
N GLU A 193 23.16 4.39 -3.24
CA GLU A 193 24.55 4.49 -2.76
C GLU A 193 25.05 5.95 -2.69
N THR A 194 24.55 6.80 -3.59
CA THR A 194 24.89 8.23 -3.64
C THR A 194 23.99 9.11 -2.78
N THR A 195 22.78 8.64 -2.47
CA THR A 195 21.79 9.35 -1.66
C THR A 195 21.54 8.57 -0.38
N LYS A 196 22.24 8.92 0.71
CA LYS A 196 22.07 8.26 2.00
C LYS A 196 20.66 8.50 2.56
N ALA A 197 20.14 7.52 3.30
CA ALA A 197 18.92 7.70 4.07
C ALA A 197 19.14 8.76 5.15
N ASP A 198 18.23 9.73 5.23
CA ASP A 198 18.19 10.68 6.35
C ASP A 198 17.29 10.14 7.47
N MET A 199 16.30 9.30 7.14
CA MET A 199 15.47 8.60 8.12
C MET A 199 14.93 7.25 7.59
N THR A 200 14.48 6.40 8.51
CA THR A 200 13.71 5.18 8.22
C THR A 200 12.33 5.31 8.83
N HIS A 201 11.28 5.20 8.01
CA HIS A 201 9.91 5.10 8.50
C HIS A 201 9.53 3.64 8.68
N MET A 202 8.94 3.30 9.84
CA MET A 202 8.47 1.95 10.12
C MET A 202 7.07 1.99 10.74
N ARG A 203 6.11 1.32 10.10
CA ARG A 203 4.75 1.15 10.63
C ARG A 203 4.08 -0.09 10.06
N GLY A 204 3.42 -0.87 10.92
CA GLY A 204 2.60 -1.99 10.48
C GLY A 204 3.36 -3.07 9.71
N GLY A 205 4.68 -3.21 9.93
CA GLY A 205 5.56 -4.11 9.17
C GLY A 205 6.10 -3.51 7.87
N TYR A 206 5.59 -2.37 7.41
CA TYR A 206 6.18 -1.62 6.30
C TYR A 206 7.38 -0.82 6.79
N VAL A 207 8.53 -1.02 6.15
CA VAL A 207 9.79 -0.33 6.45
C VAL A 207 10.26 0.35 5.16
N ILE A 208 10.64 1.62 5.26
CA ILE A 208 11.13 2.37 4.11
C ILE A 208 12.15 3.42 4.54
N ASP A 209 13.30 3.41 3.88
CA ASP A 209 14.29 4.47 3.99
C ASP A 209 13.91 5.66 3.13
N MET A 210 14.17 6.87 3.63
CA MET A 210 13.78 8.11 2.99
C MET A 210 14.94 9.09 2.90
N ALA A 211 15.03 9.75 1.75
CA ALA A 211 15.95 10.86 1.51
C ALA A 211 15.27 12.18 1.89
N ALA A 212 15.98 13.03 2.62
CA ALA A 212 15.53 14.38 2.91
C ALA A 212 15.71 15.30 1.71
N ILE A 213 14.75 16.18 1.50
CA ILE A 213 14.78 17.24 0.50
C ILE A 213 14.42 18.59 1.14
N THR A 214 15.16 19.62 0.75
CA THR A 214 14.92 21.02 1.14
C THR A 214 14.93 21.90 -0.12
N PRO A 215 14.57 23.20 -0.04
CA PRO A 215 14.71 24.09 -1.18
C PRO A 215 16.16 24.17 -1.72
N GLU A 216 17.16 24.06 -0.85
CA GLU A 216 18.58 24.17 -1.17
C GLU A 216 19.23 22.82 -1.51
N ARG A 217 18.59 21.71 -1.12
CA ARG A 217 19.06 20.34 -1.35
C ARG A 217 17.99 19.55 -2.12
N PRO A 218 17.83 19.79 -3.43
CA PRO A 218 16.97 18.98 -4.28
C PRO A 218 17.57 17.57 -4.47
N LEU A 219 16.70 16.57 -4.62
CA LEU A 219 17.08 15.22 -5.03
C LEU A 219 16.95 15.10 -6.54
N THR A 220 18.02 14.71 -7.24
CA THR A 220 17.97 14.40 -8.67
C THR A 220 18.38 12.97 -8.92
N LEU A 221 17.56 12.22 -9.65
CA LEU A 221 17.79 10.81 -9.97
C LEU A 221 17.70 10.59 -11.49
N PRO A 222 18.56 9.73 -12.07
CA PRO A 222 18.44 9.34 -13.46
C PRO A 222 17.18 8.48 -13.66
N LEU A 223 16.56 8.60 -14.83
CA LEU A 223 15.43 7.79 -15.26
C LEU A 223 15.85 6.95 -16.48
N ARG A 224 15.26 5.76 -16.60
CA ARG A 224 15.36 5.00 -17.84
C ARG A 224 14.46 5.63 -18.91
N SER A 225 14.89 5.58 -20.16
CA SER A 225 14.18 6.19 -21.30
C SER A 225 12.79 5.59 -21.55
N ASP A 226 12.52 4.38 -21.07
CA ASP A 226 11.23 3.69 -21.19
C ASP A 226 10.24 4.05 -20.06
N MET A 227 10.70 4.70 -19.00
CA MET A 227 9.89 5.01 -17.81
C MET A 227 9.15 6.34 -17.95
N ALA A 228 7.95 6.39 -17.37
CA ALA A 228 7.26 7.62 -17.03
C ALA A 228 7.09 7.70 -15.51
N VAL A 229 7.41 8.85 -14.92
CA VAL A 229 7.16 9.12 -13.50
C VAL A 229 5.69 9.49 -13.34
N VAL A 230 4.97 8.74 -12.50
CA VAL A 230 3.51 8.89 -12.30
C VAL A 230 3.14 9.16 -10.85
N GLY A 231 4.10 9.14 -9.93
CA GLY A 231 3.78 9.40 -8.54
C GLY A 231 4.99 9.44 -7.64
N LEU A 232 4.71 9.71 -6.37
CA LEU A 232 5.70 9.79 -5.32
C LEU A 232 5.18 9.09 -4.06
N LEU A 233 6.04 8.32 -3.40
CA LEU A 233 5.86 7.91 -2.01
C LEU A 233 6.71 8.83 -1.14
N PHE A 234 6.05 9.54 -0.24
CA PHE A 234 6.66 10.57 0.61
C PHE A 234 6.10 10.54 2.03
N LEU A 235 6.77 11.25 2.93
CA LEU A 235 6.29 11.50 4.29
C LEU A 235 5.39 12.74 4.30
N MET A 236 4.27 12.64 5.00
CA MET A 236 3.47 13.78 5.46
C MET A 236 3.72 13.98 6.94
N GLY A 237 3.93 15.22 7.39
CA GLY A 237 4.17 15.53 8.80
C GLY A 237 4.19 17.03 9.09
N PRO A 238 4.55 17.42 10.33
CA PRO A 238 4.51 18.83 10.74
C PRO A 238 5.44 19.75 9.94
N LEU A 239 6.61 19.26 9.53
CA LEU A 239 7.62 20.03 8.79
C LEU A 239 7.49 19.96 7.26
N THR A 240 6.64 19.07 6.74
CA THR A 240 6.48 18.90 5.30
C THR A 240 5.63 20.05 4.72
N GLY A 241 5.60 20.15 3.39
CA GLY A 241 4.80 21.16 2.70
C GLY A 241 4.49 20.73 1.27
N LYS A 242 4.47 21.68 0.34
CA LYS A 242 4.39 21.35 -1.09
C LYS A 242 5.76 20.90 -1.60
N MET A 243 5.79 19.78 -2.31
CA MET A 243 6.96 19.33 -3.06
C MET A 243 6.70 19.55 -4.56
N ARG A 244 7.76 19.80 -5.32
CA ARG A 244 7.71 19.88 -6.78
C ARG A 244 8.52 18.73 -7.37
N VAL A 245 7.90 17.97 -8.25
CA VAL A 245 8.53 16.94 -9.09
C VAL A 245 8.69 17.53 -10.47
N GLN A 246 9.91 17.56 -11.00
CA GLN A 246 10.24 18.10 -12.32
C GLN A 246 10.90 17.02 -13.17
N VAL A 247 10.45 16.88 -14.41
CA VAL A 247 11.04 15.98 -15.40
C VAL A 247 11.04 16.72 -16.73
N ALA A 248 12.24 16.96 -17.28
CA ALA A 248 12.43 17.83 -18.44
C ALA A 248 11.71 19.19 -18.26
N ASN A 249 10.78 19.54 -19.16
CA ASN A 249 10.03 20.81 -19.14
C ASN A 249 8.67 20.71 -18.43
N ALA A 250 8.35 19.57 -17.82
CA ALA A 250 7.08 19.33 -17.14
C ALA A 250 7.27 19.23 -15.62
N SER A 251 6.21 19.52 -14.86
CA SER A 251 6.24 19.39 -13.41
C SER A 251 4.88 19.02 -12.82
N ALA A 252 4.93 18.37 -11.65
CA ALA A 252 3.78 18.09 -10.81
C ALA A 252 4.03 18.62 -9.38
N ASN A 253 2.96 19.06 -8.72
CA ASN A 253 3.00 19.42 -7.32
C ASN A 253 2.47 18.26 -6.47
N VAL A 254 3.23 17.89 -5.45
CA VAL A 254 2.85 16.88 -4.45
C VAL A 254 2.58 17.58 -3.12
N PHE A 255 1.46 17.26 -2.49
CA PHE A 255 1.01 17.91 -1.26
C PHE A 255 1.36 17.05 -0.05
N GLY A 256 2.47 17.40 0.60
CA GLY A 256 2.96 16.75 1.81
C GLY A 256 2.21 17.08 3.09
N TYR A 257 1.12 17.86 3.04
CA TYR A 257 0.52 18.43 4.25
C TYR A 257 -1.01 18.49 4.20
N ASP A 258 -1.68 18.10 5.29
CA ASP A 258 -3.12 18.24 5.49
C ASP A 258 -3.49 18.50 6.97
N GLU A 259 -4.78 18.45 7.29
CA GLU A 259 -5.32 18.69 8.64
C GLU A 259 -4.84 17.69 9.72
N PHE A 260 -4.25 16.56 9.31
CA PHE A 260 -3.73 15.52 10.19
C PHE A 260 -2.22 15.57 10.39
N CYS A 261 -1.52 16.55 9.81
CA CYS A 261 -0.06 16.71 9.90
C CYS A 261 0.45 17.20 11.26
N TYR A 262 -0.26 16.91 12.35
CA TYR A 262 0.27 16.95 13.72
C TYR A 262 1.04 15.67 14.09
N TYR A 263 1.11 14.68 13.19
CA TYR A 263 1.97 13.50 13.29
C TYR A 263 2.45 13.06 11.90
N GLU A 264 3.48 12.21 11.87
CA GLU A 264 4.09 11.71 10.64
C GLU A 264 3.40 10.44 10.09
N ARG A 265 3.26 10.37 8.76
CA ARG A 265 2.80 9.17 8.06
C ARG A 265 3.29 9.14 6.63
N VAL A 266 3.39 7.95 6.06
CA VAL A 266 3.62 7.80 4.62
C VAL A 266 2.35 8.11 3.83
N SER A 267 2.53 8.64 2.63
CA SER A 267 1.48 8.89 1.68
C SER A 267 1.97 8.65 0.25
N ILE A 268 1.02 8.45 -0.65
CA ILE A 268 1.27 8.32 -2.08
C ILE A 268 0.36 9.29 -2.81
N GLN A 269 0.95 10.04 -3.75
CA GLN A 269 0.19 10.87 -4.67
C GLN A 269 0.56 10.49 -6.10
N ILE A 270 -0.46 10.12 -6.88
CA ILE A 270 -0.36 9.89 -8.32
C ILE A 270 -0.62 11.22 -9.05
N PHE A 271 0.10 11.47 -10.13
CA PHE A 271 -0.07 12.62 -11.02
C PHE A 271 0.11 12.19 -12.48
N PRO A 272 -0.27 13.03 -13.47
CA PRO A 272 -0.09 12.70 -14.88
C PRO A 272 1.37 12.34 -15.22
N ALA A 273 1.54 11.32 -16.06
CA ALA A 273 2.83 10.79 -16.47
C ALA A 273 3.80 11.88 -16.97
N LEU A 274 4.99 11.92 -16.37
CA LEU A 274 6.09 12.79 -16.76
C LEU A 274 7.23 11.96 -17.37
N ARG A 275 7.76 12.36 -18.52
CA ARG A 275 8.80 11.63 -19.26
C ARG A 275 10.05 12.47 -19.48
N GLY A 276 11.21 11.84 -19.33
CA GLY A 276 12.54 12.44 -19.52
C GLY A 276 13.63 11.55 -18.93
N ASP A 277 14.88 12.02 -19.00
CA ASP A 277 16.06 11.22 -18.63
C ASP A 277 16.45 11.36 -17.15
N SER A 278 15.85 12.31 -16.44
CA SER A 278 16.07 12.53 -15.01
C SER A 278 14.85 13.17 -14.36
N VAL A 279 14.71 12.95 -13.07
CA VAL A 279 13.70 13.58 -12.22
C VAL A 279 14.37 14.36 -11.10
N THR A 280 13.91 15.58 -10.89
CA THR A 280 14.32 16.43 -9.78
C THR A 280 13.13 16.63 -8.84
N ILE A 281 13.34 16.41 -7.54
CA ILE A 281 12.34 16.58 -6.50
C ILE A 281 12.88 17.57 -5.47
N LEU A 282 12.10 18.60 -5.17
CA LEU A 282 12.44 19.57 -4.13
C LEU A 282 11.24 19.89 -3.23
N GLN A 283 11.53 20.19 -1.98
CA GLN A 283 10.58 20.76 -1.03
C GLN A 283 10.51 22.27 -1.28
N LEU A 284 9.31 22.82 -1.45
CA LEU A 284 9.12 24.26 -1.57
C LEU A 284 9.06 24.90 -0.17
N PRO A 285 9.46 26.19 -0.02
CA PRO A 285 9.64 26.82 1.29
C PRO A 285 8.32 27.25 1.94
N GLU A 286 7.21 27.29 1.22
CA GLU A 286 5.95 27.83 1.73
C GLU A 286 5.36 26.94 2.84
N VAL A 287 4.93 27.60 3.93
CA VAL A 287 4.16 26.96 5.00
C VAL A 287 2.71 26.78 4.51
N PRO A 288 2.15 25.56 4.52
CA PRO A 288 0.78 25.33 4.06
C PRO A 288 -0.24 26.09 4.92
N ASP A 289 -1.28 26.64 4.29
CA ASP A 289 -2.34 27.39 5.01
C ASP A 289 -3.33 26.48 5.75
N THR A 290 -3.28 25.16 5.54
CA THR A 290 -4.19 24.17 6.15
C THR A 290 -4.26 24.31 7.67
N VAL A 291 -5.49 24.29 8.20
CA VAL A 291 -5.76 24.30 9.65
C VAL A 291 -5.66 22.87 10.19
N LEU A 292 -4.87 22.67 11.24
CA LEU A 292 -4.73 21.37 11.88
C LEU A 292 -5.96 21.03 12.72
N LYS A 293 -6.35 19.75 12.73
CA LYS A 293 -7.38 19.24 13.65
C LYS A 293 -6.96 19.30 15.11
N LYS A 294 -5.66 19.28 15.40
CA LYS A 294 -5.07 19.34 16.73
C LYS A 294 -3.67 19.95 16.66
N GLY A 295 -3.29 20.66 17.72
CA GLY A 295 -1.94 21.19 17.90
C GLY A 295 -1.68 22.45 17.09
N ASP A 296 -0.46 22.97 17.23
CA ASP A 296 -0.01 24.18 16.55
C ASP A 296 0.74 23.83 15.26
N LYS A 297 0.67 24.74 14.29
CA LYS A 297 1.39 24.59 13.02
C LYS A 297 2.88 24.87 13.23
N GLU A 298 3.72 23.94 12.81
CA GLU A 298 5.17 24.18 12.78
C GLU A 298 5.53 25.23 11.73
N LEU A 299 6.18 26.32 12.15
CA LEU A 299 6.58 27.44 11.29
C LEU A 299 8.05 27.40 10.85
N GLY A 300 8.79 26.36 11.25
CA GLY A 300 10.19 26.18 10.88
C GLY A 300 10.41 25.92 9.37
N PRO A 301 11.67 25.83 8.93
CA PRO A 301 12.02 25.49 7.55
C PRO A 301 11.33 24.20 7.09
N ARG A 302 10.86 24.17 5.84
CA ARG A 302 10.18 23.01 5.29
C ARG A 302 11.16 21.89 4.98
N LEU A 303 10.81 20.68 5.40
CA LEU A 303 11.60 19.47 5.21
C LEU A 303 10.70 18.38 4.61
N GLY A 304 11.01 17.97 3.39
CA GLY A 304 10.35 16.83 2.76
C GLY A 304 11.18 15.56 2.95
N HIS A 305 10.50 14.41 3.01
CA HIS A 305 11.16 13.10 2.96
C HIS A 305 10.51 12.27 1.86
N VAL A 306 11.33 11.70 0.99
CA VAL A 306 10.88 10.92 -0.16
C VAL A 306 11.47 9.53 -0.09
N GLY A 307 10.60 8.51 -0.15
CA GLY A 307 11.01 7.12 -0.13
C GLY A 307 11.17 6.54 -1.53
N LYS A 308 10.15 6.69 -2.38
CA LYS A 308 10.15 6.07 -3.72
C LYS A 308 9.56 6.98 -4.80
N ILE A 309 10.08 6.85 -6.02
CA ILE A 309 9.49 7.37 -7.25
C ILE A 309 8.64 6.27 -7.87
N LEU A 310 7.38 6.56 -8.16
CA LEU A 310 6.48 5.61 -8.80
C LEU A 310 6.54 5.79 -10.31
N TYR A 311 6.68 4.69 -11.03
CA TYR A 311 6.79 4.70 -12.47
C TYR A 311 5.83 3.74 -13.16
N GLU A 312 5.54 4.06 -14.41
CA GLU A 312 4.94 3.12 -15.36
C GLU A 312 5.82 2.99 -16.61
N ARG A 313 5.77 1.84 -17.28
CA ARG A 313 6.39 1.62 -18.59
C ARG A 313 5.66 0.53 -19.37
N PRO A 314 5.83 0.43 -20.70
CA PRO A 314 5.29 -0.69 -21.46
C PRO A 314 5.79 -2.02 -20.93
N LEU A 315 4.90 -2.99 -20.74
CA LEU A 315 5.30 -4.35 -20.38
C LEU A 315 5.91 -5.03 -21.62
N ILE A 316 7.17 -5.44 -21.52
CA ILE A 316 7.86 -6.18 -22.58
C ILE A 316 7.81 -7.66 -22.18
N HIS A 317 7.09 -8.48 -22.95
CA HIS A 317 7.13 -9.93 -22.79
C HIS A 317 8.51 -10.42 -23.27
N THR A 318 9.37 -10.76 -22.32
CA THR A 318 10.66 -11.43 -22.57
C THR A 318 10.50 -12.94 -22.51
#